data_AF-A0A7X0XEI3-F1
#
_entry.id   AF-A0A7X0XEI3-F1
#
_cell.length_a   1.000
_cell.length_b   1.000
_cell.length_c   1.000
_cell.angle_alpha   90.00
_cell.angle_beta   90.00
_cell.angle_gamma   90.00
#
_symmetry.space_group_name_H-M   'P 1'
#
loop_
_entity.id
_entity.type
_entity.pdbx_description
1 polymer ?
#
loop_
_entity_poly.entity_id
_entity_poly.type
_entity_poly.pdbx_seq_one_letter_code
_entity_poly.pdbx_strand_id
1 'polypeptide(L)'
;MIDDLKVLNRQNTMIYKSESVTSLKTSYRSVKLEISESEYDKILRILRLSKDSIDMDQLIEDKVDLKLLKLLFTQGSIFFFNKADDIEKHFNKKWFSIVKQYLPPDIDLKTCLKRITKTKYYIRKELDDQMPRIRIFFQKYGIDLQLVNNNIIRDSDIILTMDRFDSSRNTLLIQNHGMGIVGTSLKDILYEELQIRDKRIVNLFAPLYILIFTIKRVYGMENDTFFFNEVGKFSEYQLAKNRINVISTSQAPIEIQELKTKVERIEVFEKSKVLDKVSISIANHTSNYANMNQSGFATYGIVDKKNISVPYVLASTSFEEAALHTIRFSLKSQLESLNGGTWLVSDINDYYLNKILILIEDLEEEGKIMKLSDELLVKNHVYHSYQNIFPEVSIYINYFPVTHSYKVYLMDVQKNFFSHGNKVFSFNDELESLLMNYLLYLSNSDIKYYSPYNFDYKIDYLNYDVVSELPNQVEEKDFIENALKLFKQLDIRYDEFVWDREFELREVGVLCRRIDVGSYDK
;
A
#
# COMPACT_ATOMS: atom_id res chain seq x y z
N MET A 1 28.72 17.78 -29.72
CA MET A 1 27.83 16.59 -29.70
C MET A 1 26.47 16.88 -29.04
N ILE A 2 26.16 18.13 -28.66
CA ILE A 2 24.80 18.51 -28.23
C ILE A 2 23.89 18.72 -29.47
N ASP A 3 24.50 19.16 -30.56
CA ASP A 3 23.90 19.61 -31.82
C ASP A 3 23.15 18.50 -32.59
N ASP A 4 23.43 17.24 -32.25
CA ASP A 4 22.83 16.03 -32.85
C ASP A 4 21.70 15.41 -32.00
N LEU A 5 21.33 16.04 -30.88
CA LEU A 5 20.29 15.54 -29.98
C LEU A 5 18.94 16.18 -30.23
N LYS A 6 17.89 15.37 -30.12
CA LYS A 6 16.50 15.80 -30.06
C LYS A 6 15.89 15.48 -28.70
N VAL A 7 14.97 16.34 -28.29
CA VAL A 7 14.21 16.21 -27.04
C VAL A 7 12.76 15.88 -27.37
N LEU A 8 12.21 14.83 -26.79
CA LEU A 8 10.80 14.46 -26.94
C LEU A 8 10.10 14.36 -25.59
N ASN A 9 9.07 15.16 -25.37
CA ASN A 9 8.18 15.05 -24.21
C ASN A 9 7.52 13.67 -24.19
N ARG A 10 7.50 13.00 -23.05
CA ARG A 10 6.89 11.67 -22.87
C ARG A 10 5.38 11.69 -22.68
N GLN A 11 4.81 12.88 -22.48
CA GLN A 11 3.38 13.12 -22.28
C GLN A 11 2.80 12.28 -21.13
N ASN A 12 3.62 12.02 -20.11
CA ASN A 12 3.30 11.20 -18.94
C ASN A 12 3.51 11.96 -17.61
N THR A 13 3.78 13.27 -17.69
CA THR A 13 4.16 14.08 -16.53
C THR A 13 2.98 14.96 -16.12
N MET A 14 2.52 14.78 -14.89
CA MET A 14 1.62 15.69 -14.20
C MET A 14 2.46 16.71 -13.42
N ILE A 15 2.07 17.97 -13.50
CA ILE A 15 2.77 19.07 -12.86
C ILE A 15 1.78 19.80 -11.97
N TYR A 16 2.10 19.88 -10.68
CA TYR A 16 1.32 20.60 -9.67
C TYR A 16 2.21 21.67 -9.05
N LYS A 17 1.63 22.81 -8.72
CA LYS A 17 2.33 23.88 -8.00
C LYS A 17 1.50 24.31 -6.79
N SER A 18 2.13 24.33 -5.62
CA SER A 18 1.54 24.85 -4.38
C SER A 18 2.53 25.79 -3.72
N GLU A 19 2.18 27.06 -3.56
CA GLU A 19 3.02 28.09 -2.92
C GLU A 19 4.45 28.09 -3.47
N SER A 20 5.45 27.61 -2.70
CA SER A 20 6.87 27.55 -3.06
C SER A 20 7.31 26.24 -3.72
N VAL A 21 6.45 25.22 -3.80
CA VAL A 21 6.82 23.85 -4.22
C VAL A 21 6.13 23.46 -5.52
N THR A 22 6.92 23.02 -6.50
CA THR A 22 6.45 22.36 -7.71
C THR A 22 6.65 20.85 -7.60
N SER A 23 5.58 20.09 -7.79
CA SER A 23 5.60 18.62 -7.84
C SER A 23 5.50 18.14 -9.29
N LEU A 24 6.51 17.39 -9.74
CA LEU A 24 6.54 16.68 -11.02
C LEU A 24 6.28 15.20 -10.74
N LYS A 25 5.19 14.65 -11.29
CA LYS A 25 4.80 13.25 -11.10
C LYS A 25 4.70 12.54 -12.45
N THR A 26 5.49 11.50 -12.64
CA THR A 26 5.39 10.56 -13.77
C THR A 26 4.89 9.20 -13.28
N SER A 27 4.75 8.24 -14.20
CA SER A 27 4.48 6.83 -13.86
C SER A 27 5.65 6.13 -13.16
N TYR A 28 6.85 6.74 -13.11
CA TYR A 28 8.07 6.14 -12.55
C TYR A 28 8.56 6.83 -11.29
N ARG A 29 8.35 8.14 -11.20
CA ARG A 29 8.97 8.97 -10.17
C ARG A 29 8.10 10.17 -9.84
N SER A 30 8.14 10.58 -8.57
CA SER A 30 7.58 11.86 -8.13
C SER A 30 8.71 12.67 -7.49
N VAL A 31 8.85 13.93 -7.87
CA VAL A 31 9.83 14.83 -7.28
C VAL A 31 9.20 16.18 -6.98
N LYS A 32 9.47 16.68 -5.77
CA LYS A 32 9.10 18.00 -5.30
C LYS A 32 10.33 18.90 -5.35
N LEU A 33 10.16 20.10 -5.89
CA LEU A 33 11.24 21.06 -6.08
C LEU A 33 10.76 22.44 -5.63
N GLU A 34 11.62 23.15 -4.93
CA GLU A 34 11.47 24.59 -4.75
C GLU A 34 12.10 25.27 -5.96
N ILE A 35 11.25 25.76 -6.87
CA ILE A 35 11.68 26.45 -8.09
C ILE A 35 10.92 27.77 -8.21
N SER A 36 11.57 28.74 -8.84
CA SER A 36 10.95 30.03 -9.13
C SER A 36 9.81 29.92 -10.14
N GLU A 37 8.93 30.93 -10.20
CA GLU A 37 7.88 31.03 -11.23
C GLU A 37 8.46 30.93 -12.65
N SER A 38 9.58 31.60 -12.89
CA SER A 38 10.28 31.57 -14.17
C SER A 38 10.75 30.16 -14.54
N GLU A 39 11.25 29.38 -13.58
CA GLU A 39 11.67 27.99 -13.84
C GLU A 39 10.49 27.06 -14.07
N TYR A 40 9.40 27.26 -13.34
CA TYR A 40 8.13 26.55 -13.56
C TYR A 40 7.60 26.78 -14.98
N ASP A 41 7.55 28.02 -15.43
CA ASP A 41 7.13 28.37 -16.79
C ASP A 41 8.06 27.79 -17.86
N LYS A 42 9.38 27.77 -17.60
CA LYS A 42 10.35 27.11 -18.48
C LYS A 42 10.09 25.61 -18.59
N ILE A 43 9.79 24.92 -17.49
CA ILE A 43 9.45 23.48 -17.52
C ILE A 43 8.20 23.26 -18.40
N LEU A 44 7.13 24.03 -18.18
CA LEU A 44 5.92 23.92 -18.99
C LEU A 44 6.20 24.19 -20.47
N ARG A 45 7.03 25.18 -20.77
CA ARG A 45 7.44 25.52 -22.14
C ARG A 45 8.24 24.39 -22.79
N ILE A 46 9.23 23.82 -22.12
CA ILE A 46 10.00 22.67 -22.63
C ILE A 46 9.06 21.53 -23.01
N LEU A 47 8.15 21.15 -22.11
CA LEU A 47 7.23 20.04 -22.36
C LEU A 47 6.25 20.33 -23.51
N ARG A 48 5.81 21.59 -23.67
CA ARG A 48 4.97 22.00 -24.80
C ARG A 48 5.72 21.96 -26.12
N LEU A 49 6.92 22.54 -26.18
CA LEU A 49 7.74 22.63 -27.39
C LEU A 49 8.22 21.25 -27.85
N SER A 50 8.62 20.38 -26.91
CA SER A 50 9.10 19.04 -27.21
C SER A 50 7.97 18.01 -27.44
N LYS A 51 6.70 18.44 -27.60
CA LYS A 51 5.56 17.53 -27.82
C LYS A 51 5.79 16.59 -29.01
N ASP A 52 6.25 17.14 -30.13
CA ASP A 52 6.50 16.42 -31.40
C ASP A 52 8.00 16.34 -31.72
N SER A 53 8.80 16.35 -30.66
CA SER A 53 10.25 16.53 -30.63
C SER A 53 10.75 17.91 -31.09
N ILE A 54 11.87 18.32 -30.52
CA ILE A 54 12.54 19.58 -30.84
C ILE A 54 14.05 19.37 -30.80
N ASP A 55 14.78 20.10 -31.65
CA ASP A 55 16.24 20.11 -31.63
C ASP A 55 16.74 20.72 -30.32
N MET A 56 17.78 20.11 -29.74
CA MET A 56 18.38 20.60 -28.50
C MET A 56 18.90 22.05 -28.64
N ASP A 57 19.45 22.40 -29.79
CA ASP A 57 19.98 23.74 -30.07
C ASP A 57 18.90 24.81 -30.01
N GLN A 58 17.69 24.52 -30.51
CA GLN A 58 16.56 25.44 -30.46
C GLN A 58 16.11 25.71 -29.02
N LEU A 59 16.17 24.71 -28.14
CA LEU A 59 15.88 24.91 -26.72
C LEU A 59 16.96 25.76 -26.03
N ILE A 60 18.23 25.59 -26.40
CA ILE A 60 19.35 26.36 -25.86
C ILE A 60 19.27 27.83 -26.32
N GLU A 61 18.95 28.08 -27.58
CA GLU A 61 18.69 29.44 -28.13
C GLU A 61 17.54 30.13 -27.39
N ASP A 62 16.51 29.37 -27.01
CA ASP A 62 15.39 29.80 -26.17
C ASP A 62 15.75 30.05 -24.69
N LYS A 63 17.05 30.03 -24.33
CA LYS A 63 17.59 30.25 -22.98
C LYS A 63 17.06 29.24 -21.94
N VAL A 64 16.79 28.01 -22.38
CA VAL A 64 16.46 26.90 -21.48
C VAL A 64 17.73 26.42 -20.77
N ASP A 65 17.65 26.26 -19.45
CA ASP A 65 18.76 25.74 -18.66
C ASP A 65 18.92 24.22 -18.85
N LEU A 66 20.13 23.78 -19.18
CA LEU A 66 20.51 22.37 -19.28
C LEU A 66 20.22 21.59 -17.98
N LYS A 67 20.27 22.24 -16.81
CA LYS A 67 19.90 21.64 -15.53
C LYS A 67 18.43 21.22 -15.48
N LEU A 68 17.52 22.04 -16.03
CA LEU A 68 16.10 21.71 -16.09
C LEU A 68 15.84 20.54 -17.05
N LEU A 69 16.55 20.50 -18.18
CA LEU A 69 16.47 19.39 -19.13
C LEU A 69 17.00 18.10 -18.51
N LYS A 70 18.14 18.15 -17.82
CA LYS A 70 18.68 17.00 -17.07
C LYS A 70 17.69 16.52 -16.01
N LEU A 71 17.08 17.43 -15.25
CA LEU A 71 16.05 17.12 -14.28
C LEU A 71 14.89 16.38 -14.94
N LEU A 72 14.28 16.94 -15.99
CA LEU A 72 13.14 16.33 -16.68
C LEU A 72 13.48 14.96 -17.27
N PHE A 73 14.70 14.78 -17.77
CA PHE A 73 15.17 13.48 -18.25
C PHE A 73 15.29 12.47 -17.10
N THR A 74 15.92 12.84 -15.98
CA THR A 74 16.05 11.97 -14.80
C THR A 74 14.72 11.66 -14.10
N GLN A 75 13.68 12.47 -14.32
CA GLN A 75 12.31 12.19 -13.88
C GLN A 75 11.53 11.27 -14.83
N GLY A 76 12.07 11.00 -16.02
CA GLY A 76 11.35 10.26 -17.06
C GLY A 76 10.22 11.07 -17.70
N SER A 77 10.37 12.40 -17.79
CA SER A 77 9.42 13.32 -18.43
C SER A 77 9.73 13.58 -19.90
N ILE A 78 10.99 13.44 -20.30
CA ILE A 78 11.46 13.62 -21.69
C ILE A 78 12.38 12.45 -22.09
N PHE A 79 12.51 12.21 -23.39
CA PHE A 79 13.57 11.40 -23.98
C PHE A 79 14.62 12.30 -24.62
N PHE A 80 15.87 11.84 -24.58
CA PHE A 80 16.92 12.28 -25.48
C PHE A 80 17.20 11.16 -26.49
N PHE A 81 17.35 11.51 -27.76
CA PHE A 81 17.74 10.59 -28.82
C PHE A 81 18.51 11.32 -29.93
N ASN A 82 19.30 10.60 -30.71
CA ASN A 82 20.07 11.22 -31.78
C ASN A 82 19.19 11.42 -33.02
N LYS A 83 19.47 12.49 -33.78
CA LYS A 83 18.81 12.77 -35.08
C LYS A 83 18.91 11.59 -36.04
N ALA A 84 20.02 10.83 -36.01
CA ALA A 84 20.27 9.67 -36.85
C ALA A 84 19.47 8.40 -36.47
N ASP A 85 18.75 8.37 -35.34
CA ASP A 85 18.08 7.17 -34.84
C ASP A 85 16.71 6.89 -35.50
N ASP A 86 16.27 7.74 -36.45
CA ASP A 86 15.01 7.63 -37.20
C ASP A 86 13.77 7.44 -36.30
N ILE A 87 13.78 7.95 -35.07
CA ILE A 87 12.69 7.76 -34.10
C ILE A 87 11.37 8.38 -34.61
N GLU A 88 11.47 9.53 -35.28
CA GLU A 88 10.33 10.36 -35.71
C GLU A 88 9.39 9.64 -36.69
N LYS A 89 9.88 8.67 -37.47
CA LYS A 89 9.03 7.88 -38.39
C LYS A 89 7.93 7.09 -37.66
N HIS A 90 8.10 6.90 -36.34
CA HIS A 90 7.15 6.21 -35.49
C HIS A 90 6.11 7.13 -34.85
N PHE A 91 6.25 8.47 -34.92
CA PHE A 91 5.34 9.41 -34.23
C PHE A 91 3.88 9.30 -34.71
N ASN A 92 3.68 9.01 -36.00
CA ASN A 92 2.36 8.81 -36.59
C ASN A 92 1.77 7.42 -36.29
N LYS A 93 2.53 6.53 -35.65
CA LYS A 93 2.04 5.21 -35.25
C LYS A 93 1.31 5.33 -33.92
N LYS A 94 0.05 4.92 -33.88
CA LYS A 94 -0.78 5.07 -32.66
C LYS A 94 -0.23 4.29 -31.46
N TRP A 95 0.40 3.13 -31.67
CA TRP A 95 1.08 2.40 -30.59
C TRP A 95 2.28 3.16 -29.99
N PHE A 96 2.87 4.13 -30.71
CA PHE A 96 4.01 4.89 -30.22
C PHE A 96 3.65 5.73 -28.99
N SER A 97 2.39 6.17 -28.86
CA SER A 97 1.94 6.90 -27.66
C SER A 97 2.06 6.05 -26.39
N ILE A 98 1.89 4.72 -26.50
CA ILE A 98 2.07 3.79 -25.39
C ILE A 98 3.54 3.73 -24.99
N VAL A 99 4.45 3.59 -25.95
CA VAL A 99 5.90 3.61 -25.68
C VAL A 99 6.32 4.93 -25.04
N LYS A 100 5.81 6.04 -25.59
CA LYS A 100 6.11 7.39 -25.13
C LYS A 100 5.78 7.57 -23.64
N GLN A 101 4.63 7.02 -23.21
CA GLN A 101 4.16 7.12 -21.83
C GLN A 101 4.78 6.08 -20.89
N TYR A 102 4.99 4.84 -21.36
CA TYR A 102 5.23 3.67 -20.52
C TYR A 102 6.62 3.02 -20.64
N LEU A 103 7.51 3.46 -21.54
CA LEU A 103 8.90 2.95 -21.60
C LEU A 103 9.78 3.44 -20.45
N PRO A 104 10.29 2.61 -19.54
CA PRO A 104 11.19 3.06 -18.46
C PRO A 104 12.38 3.89 -18.97
N PRO A 105 12.83 4.93 -18.22
CA PRO A 105 13.87 5.86 -18.66
C PRO A 105 15.25 5.21 -18.85
N ASP A 106 15.47 4.05 -18.25
CA ASP A 106 16.68 3.21 -18.35
C ASP A 106 16.69 2.30 -19.59
N ILE A 107 15.56 2.16 -20.30
CA ILE A 107 15.48 1.38 -21.54
C ILE A 107 15.68 2.28 -22.75
N ASP A 108 16.62 1.91 -23.62
CA ASP A 108 16.91 2.59 -24.87
C ASP A 108 15.68 2.58 -25.82
N LEU A 109 15.23 3.79 -26.18
CA LEU A 109 14.08 4.00 -27.06
C LEU A 109 14.27 3.33 -28.42
N LYS A 110 15.45 3.47 -29.03
CA LYS A 110 15.74 2.90 -30.36
C LYS A 110 15.60 1.38 -30.37
N THR A 111 16.20 0.72 -29.39
CA THR A 111 16.14 -0.73 -29.22
C THR A 111 14.70 -1.20 -28.99
N CYS A 112 13.94 -0.48 -28.18
CA CYS A 112 12.52 -0.75 -27.95
C CYS A 112 11.71 -0.69 -29.26
N LEU A 113 11.83 0.40 -30.04
CA LEU A 113 11.10 0.55 -31.31
C LEU A 113 11.47 -0.54 -32.32
N LYS A 114 12.74 -0.93 -32.36
CA LYS A 114 13.22 -2.04 -33.21
C LYS A 114 12.62 -3.38 -32.80
N ARG A 115 12.36 -3.62 -31.51
CA ARG A 115 11.69 -4.85 -31.04
C ARG A 115 10.21 -4.84 -31.44
N ILE A 116 9.48 -3.78 -31.11
CA ILE A 116 8.05 -3.64 -31.45
C ILE A 116 7.79 -3.80 -32.95
N THR A 117 8.64 -3.22 -33.79
CA THR A 117 8.49 -3.31 -35.26
C THR A 117 8.80 -4.68 -35.84
N LYS A 118 9.58 -5.51 -35.13
CA LYS A 118 9.97 -6.86 -35.59
C LYS A 118 9.08 -7.96 -35.02
N THR A 119 8.47 -7.74 -33.85
CA THR A 119 7.57 -8.69 -33.19
C THR A 119 6.30 -8.83 -34.01
N LYS A 120 5.93 -10.08 -34.32
CA LYS A 120 4.58 -10.39 -34.80
C LYS A 120 3.68 -10.72 -33.62
N TYR A 121 2.40 -10.39 -33.76
CA TYR A 121 1.40 -10.57 -32.73
C TYR A 121 0.32 -11.52 -33.24
N TYR A 122 -0.01 -12.51 -32.44
CA TYR A 122 -0.96 -13.57 -32.77
C TYR A 122 -2.06 -13.64 -31.72
N ILE A 123 -3.26 -14.02 -32.14
CA ILE A 123 -4.37 -14.35 -31.24
C ILE A 123 -4.95 -15.70 -31.63
N ARG A 124 -5.21 -16.54 -30.62
CA ARG A 124 -5.91 -17.81 -30.80
C ARG A 124 -7.40 -17.59 -31.00
N LYS A 125 -8.03 -18.44 -31.80
CA LYS A 125 -9.44 -18.27 -32.20
C LYS A 125 -10.38 -18.29 -30.99
N GLU A 126 -10.10 -19.13 -30.02
CA GLU A 126 -10.88 -19.28 -28.79
C GLU A 126 -10.93 -17.96 -28.00
N LEU A 127 -9.79 -17.26 -27.89
CA LEU A 127 -9.72 -15.96 -27.22
C LEU A 127 -10.40 -14.85 -28.04
N ASP A 128 -10.28 -14.88 -29.37
CA ASP A 128 -10.97 -13.92 -30.25
C ASP A 128 -12.50 -14.08 -30.18
N ASP A 129 -12.99 -15.32 -30.07
CA ASP A 129 -14.42 -15.60 -29.92
C ASP A 129 -14.96 -15.10 -28.57
N GLN A 130 -14.19 -15.22 -27.47
CA GLN A 130 -14.58 -14.71 -26.15
C GLN A 130 -14.40 -13.19 -25.99
N MET A 131 -13.35 -12.62 -26.58
CA MET A 131 -12.98 -11.20 -26.47
C MET A 131 -12.68 -10.58 -27.84
N PRO A 132 -13.66 -10.49 -28.76
CA PRO A 132 -13.45 -10.05 -30.14
C PRO A 132 -12.93 -8.60 -30.24
N ARG A 133 -13.13 -7.80 -29.19
CA ARG A 133 -12.62 -6.43 -29.10
C ARG A 133 -11.11 -6.34 -28.96
N ILE A 134 -10.40 -7.39 -28.55
CA ILE A 134 -8.93 -7.38 -28.47
C ILE A 134 -8.34 -7.06 -29.85
N ARG A 135 -8.73 -7.81 -30.88
CA ARG A 135 -8.22 -7.58 -32.24
C ARG A 135 -8.56 -6.18 -32.76
N ILE A 136 -9.77 -5.69 -32.49
CA ILE A 136 -10.22 -4.34 -32.87
C ILE A 136 -9.32 -3.27 -32.22
N PHE A 137 -9.00 -3.40 -30.93
CA PHE A 137 -8.15 -2.45 -30.23
C PHE A 137 -6.70 -2.50 -30.74
N PHE A 138 -6.12 -3.67 -30.93
CA PHE A 138 -4.78 -3.81 -31.52
C PHE A 138 -4.71 -3.12 -32.89
N GLN A 139 -5.68 -3.40 -33.77
CA GLN A 139 -5.77 -2.78 -35.08
C GLN A 139 -5.96 -1.26 -34.99
N LYS A 140 -6.79 -0.76 -34.06
CA LYS A 140 -6.98 0.68 -33.83
C LYS A 140 -5.66 1.37 -33.48
N TYR A 141 -4.73 0.69 -32.80
CA TYR A 141 -3.40 1.19 -32.47
C TYR A 141 -2.33 0.87 -33.52
N GLY A 142 -2.72 0.28 -34.66
CA GLY A 142 -1.83 -0.01 -35.78
C GLY A 142 -0.94 -1.24 -35.56
N ILE A 143 -1.37 -2.17 -34.71
CA ILE A 143 -0.75 -3.48 -34.55
C ILE A 143 -1.68 -4.53 -35.17
N ASP A 144 -1.14 -5.30 -36.12
CA ASP A 144 -1.86 -6.40 -36.75
C ASP A 144 -1.80 -7.63 -35.85
N LEU A 145 -2.97 -8.12 -35.43
CA LEU A 145 -3.11 -9.29 -34.56
C LEU A 145 -3.65 -10.45 -35.39
N GLN A 146 -2.76 -11.34 -35.80
CA GLN A 146 -3.05 -12.41 -36.75
C GLN A 146 -3.76 -13.58 -36.06
N LEU A 147 -4.93 -13.93 -36.58
CA LEU A 147 -5.70 -15.08 -36.10
C LEU A 147 -5.01 -16.39 -36.53
N VAL A 148 -4.70 -17.26 -35.58
CA VAL A 148 -3.99 -18.53 -35.85
C VAL A 148 -4.59 -19.70 -35.07
N ASN A 149 -4.70 -20.85 -35.74
CA ASN A 149 -5.20 -22.07 -35.11
C ASN A 149 -4.05 -23.02 -34.70
N ASN A 150 -3.06 -23.30 -35.56
CA ASN A 150 -2.00 -24.29 -35.31
C ASN A 150 -0.62 -23.94 -35.91
N ASN A 151 -0.30 -22.66 -36.09
CA ASN A 151 0.94 -22.27 -36.78
C ASN A 151 2.19 -22.38 -35.87
N ILE A 152 3.35 -22.64 -36.49
CA ILE A 152 4.68 -22.54 -35.86
C ILE A 152 4.97 -21.05 -35.63
N ILE A 153 5.10 -20.66 -34.37
CA ILE A 153 5.32 -19.27 -33.96
C ILE A 153 6.75 -19.14 -33.46
N ARG A 154 7.44 -18.08 -33.90
CA ARG A 154 8.85 -17.87 -33.51
C ARG A 154 8.90 -17.48 -32.04
N ASP A 155 9.98 -17.83 -31.36
CA ASP A 155 10.20 -17.46 -29.96
C ASP A 155 10.16 -15.94 -29.72
N SER A 156 10.42 -15.11 -30.73
CA SER A 156 10.37 -13.65 -30.64
C SER A 156 8.98 -13.02 -30.78
N ASP A 157 7.97 -13.83 -31.16
CA ASP A 157 6.63 -13.37 -31.46
C ASP A 157 5.72 -13.55 -30.23
N ILE A 158 4.70 -12.70 -30.09
CA ILE A 158 3.75 -12.78 -28.97
C ILE A 158 2.47 -13.48 -29.39
N ILE A 159 1.99 -14.37 -28.52
CA ILE A 159 0.71 -15.06 -28.69
C ILE A 159 -0.22 -14.69 -27.54
N LEU A 160 -1.43 -14.22 -27.88
CA LEU A 160 -2.53 -14.07 -26.93
C LEU A 160 -3.42 -15.32 -27.01
N THR A 161 -3.59 -16.00 -25.89
CA THR A 161 -4.35 -17.25 -25.84
C THR A 161 -5.12 -17.38 -24.54
N MET A 162 -6.13 -18.24 -24.51
CA MET A 162 -6.73 -18.76 -23.28
C MET A 162 -6.37 -20.24 -23.05
N ASP A 163 -5.67 -20.87 -24.01
CA ASP A 163 -5.18 -22.24 -23.91
C ASP A 163 -3.81 -22.29 -23.23
N ARG A 164 -3.76 -23.01 -22.11
CA ARG A 164 -2.55 -23.24 -21.31
C ARG A 164 -1.52 -24.14 -22.01
N PHE A 165 -1.92 -24.92 -23.00
CA PHE A 165 -1.04 -25.89 -23.65
C PHE A 165 -0.20 -25.29 -24.79
N ASP A 166 -0.31 -23.97 -25.04
CA ASP A 166 0.49 -23.29 -26.05
C ASP A 166 1.99 -23.33 -25.71
N SER A 167 2.79 -23.84 -26.64
CA SER A 167 4.19 -24.23 -26.40
C SER A 167 5.18 -23.08 -26.50
N SER A 168 4.79 -21.92 -27.04
CA SER A 168 5.68 -20.75 -27.17
C SER A 168 6.16 -20.21 -25.82
N ARG A 169 7.36 -19.61 -25.79
CA ARG A 169 7.94 -18.92 -24.63
C ARG A 169 7.31 -17.54 -24.39
N ASN A 170 6.78 -16.91 -25.44
CA ASN A 170 6.21 -15.55 -25.39
C ASN A 170 4.68 -15.58 -25.51
N THR A 171 4.07 -16.45 -24.71
CA THR A 171 2.62 -16.57 -24.58
C THR A 171 2.11 -15.65 -23.49
N LEU A 172 1.00 -14.96 -23.75
CA LEU A 172 0.19 -14.26 -22.76
C LEU A 172 -1.15 -15.00 -22.62
N LEU A 173 -1.25 -15.80 -21.56
CA LEU A 173 -2.40 -16.58 -21.20
C LEU A 173 -3.43 -15.67 -20.50
N ILE A 174 -4.62 -15.52 -21.08
CA ILE A 174 -5.73 -14.72 -20.55
C ILE A 174 -6.77 -15.65 -19.95
N GLN A 175 -7.12 -15.41 -18.68
CA GLN A 175 -8.01 -16.24 -17.89
C GLN A 175 -9.00 -15.38 -17.08
N ASN A 176 -10.04 -16.02 -16.55
CA ASN A 176 -10.93 -15.37 -15.58
C ASN A 176 -10.26 -15.31 -14.21
N HIS A 177 -10.41 -14.20 -13.50
CA HIS A 177 -9.99 -14.09 -12.10
C HIS A 177 -11.00 -13.27 -11.29
N GLY A 178 -11.82 -13.97 -10.49
CA GLY A 178 -12.94 -13.36 -9.77
C GLY A 178 -13.87 -12.61 -10.72
N MET A 179 -14.13 -11.34 -10.42
CA MET A 179 -14.97 -10.47 -11.25
C MET A 179 -14.23 -9.83 -12.43
N GLY A 180 -12.96 -10.14 -12.62
CA GLY A 180 -12.08 -9.59 -13.65
C GLY A 180 -11.56 -10.61 -14.64
N ILE A 181 -10.45 -10.22 -15.27
CA ILE A 181 -9.55 -11.10 -16.00
C ILE A 181 -8.14 -10.98 -15.42
N VAL A 182 -7.34 -12.01 -15.68
CA VAL A 182 -5.91 -12.03 -15.47
C VAL A 182 -5.23 -12.34 -16.80
N GLY A 183 -4.08 -11.75 -17.05
CA GLY A 183 -3.21 -12.20 -18.12
C GLY A 183 -1.80 -12.46 -17.61
N THR A 184 -1.27 -13.64 -17.83
CA THR A 184 0.05 -14.05 -17.34
C THR A 184 0.87 -14.73 -18.44
N SER A 185 2.20 -14.59 -18.39
CA SER A 185 3.09 -15.46 -19.19
C SER A 185 3.61 -16.67 -18.44
N LEU A 186 3.25 -16.80 -17.16
CA LEU A 186 3.69 -17.91 -16.36
C LEU A 186 2.75 -19.08 -16.58
N LYS A 187 3.30 -20.17 -17.09
CA LYS A 187 2.51 -21.36 -17.45
C LYS A 187 1.93 -22.08 -16.23
N ASP A 188 2.53 -21.88 -15.06
CA ASP A 188 2.15 -22.56 -13.81
C ASP A 188 1.03 -21.82 -13.06
N ILE A 189 0.71 -20.59 -13.45
CA ILE A 189 -0.33 -19.79 -12.81
C ILE A 189 -1.63 -20.03 -13.57
N LEU A 190 -2.49 -20.85 -12.97
CA LEU A 190 -3.72 -21.29 -13.58
C LEU A 190 -4.92 -20.78 -12.79
N TYR A 191 -5.79 -20.08 -13.49
CA TYR A 191 -7.10 -19.68 -13.00
C TYR A 191 -8.20 -20.36 -13.83
N GLU A 192 -9.44 -19.88 -13.65
CA GLU A 192 -10.58 -20.36 -14.41
C GLU A 192 -10.44 -20.01 -15.89
N GLU A 193 -10.88 -20.95 -16.74
CA GLU A 193 -10.97 -20.71 -18.18
C GLU A 193 -11.83 -19.48 -18.46
N LEU A 194 -11.40 -18.68 -19.44
CA LEU A 194 -12.07 -17.44 -19.77
C LEU A 194 -13.49 -17.72 -20.30
N GLN A 195 -14.49 -17.37 -19.50
CA GLN A 195 -15.89 -17.35 -19.86
C GLN A 195 -16.43 -15.95 -19.56
N ILE A 196 -16.60 -15.12 -20.57
CA ILE A 196 -17.12 -13.76 -20.34
C ILE A 196 -18.61 -13.74 -20.59
N ARG A 197 -19.39 -13.90 -19.52
CA ARG A 197 -20.81 -13.55 -19.49
C ARG A 197 -20.99 -12.31 -18.59
N ASP A 198 -21.67 -11.29 -19.11
CA ASP A 198 -22.14 -10.07 -18.43
C ASP A 198 -21.14 -9.09 -17.74
N LYS A 199 -19.83 -9.15 -18.03
CA LYS A 199 -18.85 -8.18 -17.47
C LYS A 199 -18.62 -6.95 -18.37
N ARG A 200 -19.51 -5.94 -18.31
CA ARG A 200 -19.48 -4.75 -19.19
C ARG A 200 -18.14 -3.99 -19.20
N ILE A 201 -17.56 -3.73 -18.03
CA ILE A 201 -16.30 -2.96 -17.89
C ILE A 201 -15.11 -3.74 -18.45
N VAL A 202 -15.03 -5.04 -18.15
CA VAL A 202 -14.03 -5.97 -18.71
C VAL A 202 -14.09 -5.96 -20.23
N ASN A 203 -15.28 -6.13 -20.81
CA ASN A 203 -15.45 -6.11 -22.26
C ASN A 203 -15.14 -4.76 -22.92
N LEU A 204 -15.27 -3.65 -22.19
CA LEU A 204 -15.00 -2.33 -22.74
C LEU A 204 -13.51 -1.96 -22.68
N PHE A 205 -12.85 -2.23 -21.55
CA PHE A 205 -11.55 -1.64 -21.23
C PHE A 205 -10.40 -2.64 -21.21
N ALA A 206 -10.63 -3.90 -20.87
CA ALA A 206 -9.57 -4.91 -20.83
C ALA A 206 -8.78 -5.04 -22.15
N PRO A 207 -9.38 -4.95 -23.35
CA PRO A 207 -8.65 -4.94 -24.62
C PRO A 207 -7.53 -3.90 -24.72
N LEU A 208 -7.77 -2.69 -24.20
CA LEU A 208 -6.77 -1.62 -24.19
C LEU A 208 -5.61 -1.95 -23.25
N TYR A 209 -5.93 -2.48 -22.08
CA TYR A 209 -4.92 -2.83 -21.08
C TYR A 209 -4.08 -4.04 -21.50
N ILE A 210 -4.70 -5.05 -22.13
CA ILE A 210 -3.99 -6.17 -22.76
C ILE A 210 -3.01 -5.67 -23.80
N LEU A 211 -3.42 -4.71 -24.65
CA LEU A 211 -2.55 -4.08 -25.64
C LEU A 211 -1.36 -3.37 -24.98
N ILE A 212 -1.61 -2.54 -23.96
CA ILE A 212 -0.55 -1.82 -23.23
C ILE A 212 0.43 -2.83 -22.63
N PHE A 213 -0.07 -3.84 -21.90
CA PHE A 213 0.75 -4.87 -21.29
C PHE A 213 1.58 -5.64 -22.32
N THR A 214 0.96 -6.02 -23.43
CA THR A 214 1.61 -6.74 -24.54
C THR A 214 2.78 -5.93 -25.11
N ILE A 215 2.59 -4.63 -25.36
CA ILE A 215 3.66 -3.74 -25.83
C ILE A 215 4.76 -3.62 -24.77
N LYS A 216 4.41 -3.46 -23.49
CA LYS A 216 5.35 -3.39 -22.36
C LYS A 216 6.26 -4.62 -22.26
N ARG A 217 5.69 -5.80 -22.50
CA ARG A 217 6.45 -7.05 -22.53
C ARG A 217 7.47 -7.13 -23.67
N VAL A 218 7.15 -6.62 -24.86
CA VAL A 218 8.06 -6.69 -26.02
C VAL A 218 9.40 -6.02 -25.73
N TYR A 219 9.39 -4.90 -25.00
CA TYR A 219 10.61 -4.21 -24.64
C TYR A 219 11.21 -4.65 -23.30
N GLY A 220 10.67 -5.69 -22.67
CA GLY A 220 11.31 -6.40 -21.56
C GLY A 220 11.03 -5.82 -20.18
N MET A 221 9.85 -5.22 -19.94
CA MET A 221 9.44 -4.93 -18.56
C MET A 221 9.30 -6.21 -17.75
N GLU A 222 9.74 -6.16 -16.50
CA GLU A 222 9.88 -7.33 -15.62
C GLU A 222 8.55 -7.97 -15.17
N ASN A 223 7.41 -7.30 -15.41
CA ASN A 223 6.10 -7.80 -15.01
C ASN A 223 5.65 -8.94 -15.92
N ASP A 224 5.36 -10.09 -15.32
CA ASP A 224 4.92 -11.29 -16.00
C ASP A 224 3.39 -11.48 -16.02
N THR A 225 2.66 -10.74 -15.17
CA THR A 225 1.22 -10.89 -14.98
C THR A 225 0.49 -9.55 -14.81
N PHE A 226 -0.77 -9.47 -15.25
CA PHE A 226 -1.68 -8.36 -14.95
C PHE A 226 -3.03 -8.85 -14.44
N PHE A 227 -3.72 -8.02 -13.65
CA PHE A 227 -5.14 -8.19 -13.29
C PHE A 227 -5.94 -6.97 -13.75
N PHE A 228 -7.14 -7.22 -14.29
CA PHE A 228 -8.12 -6.19 -14.61
C PHE A 228 -9.49 -6.58 -14.06
N ASN A 229 -10.09 -5.77 -13.18
CA ASN A 229 -11.37 -6.11 -12.54
C ASN A 229 -12.57 -5.32 -13.09
N GLU A 230 -13.77 -5.69 -12.64
CA GLU A 230 -15.04 -5.06 -13.06
C GLU A 230 -15.20 -3.59 -12.64
N VAL A 231 -14.40 -3.09 -11.70
CA VAL A 231 -14.41 -1.67 -11.30
C VAL A 231 -13.40 -0.84 -12.10
N GLY A 232 -12.71 -1.44 -13.07
CA GLY A 232 -11.77 -0.75 -13.95
C GLY A 232 -10.35 -0.61 -13.40
N LYS A 233 -10.03 -1.29 -12.29
CA LYS A 233 -8.67 -1.31 -11.72
C LYS A 233 -7.79 -2.24 -12.57
N PHE A 234 -6.67 -1.71 -13.03
CA PHE A 234 -5.62 -2.45 -13.73
C PHE A 234 -4.34 -2.46 -12.90
N SER A 235 -3.77 -3.64 -12.70
CA SER A 235 -2.54 -3.83 -11.93
C SER A 235 -1.61 -4.81 -12.63
N GLU A 236 -0.30 -4.63 -12.50
CA GLU A 236 0.73 -5.51 -13.08
C GLU A 236 1.70 -6.00 -12.01
N TYR A 237 2.22 -7.20 -12.21
CA TYR A 237 2.94 -7.97 -11.19
C TYR A 237 4.04 -8.84 -11.80
N GLN A 238 5.00 -9.21 -10.96
CA GLN A 238 6.00 -10.23 -11.23
C GLN A 238 5.73 -11.42 -10.29
N LEU A 239 4.92 -12.38 -10.73
CA LEU A 239 4.52 -13.55 -9.94
C LEU A 239 5.56 -14.70 -9.96
N ALA A 240 6.54 -14.69 -10.88
CA ALA A 240 7.56 -15.74 -10.99
C ALA A 240 8.48 -15.82 -9.76
N LYS A 241 8.39 -14.85 -8.86
CA LYS A 241 9.05 -14.81 -7.57
C LYS A 241 7.97 -14.98 -6.51
N ASN A 242 7.77 -16.20 -6.00
CA ASN A 242 6.77 -16.59 -4.96
C ASN A 242 6.77 -15.67 -3.71
N ARG A 243 6.25 -14.44 -3.83
CA ARG A 243 6.10 -13.47 -2.76
C ARG A 243 4.76 -12.77 -2.96
N ILE A 244 4.03 -12.63 -1.86
CA ILE A 244 2.85 -11.77 -1.78
C ILE A 244 3.21 -10.41 -2.38
N ASN A 245 2.43 -9.98 -3.37
CA ASN A 245 2.67 -8.73 -4.07
C ASN A 245 2.18 -7.58 -3.24
N VAL A 246 3.17 -6.86 -2.74
CA VAL A 246 3.01 -5.64 -2.01
C VAL A 246 3.23 -4.50 -2.99
N ILE A 247 2.30 -3.54 -3.05
CA ILE A 247 2.45 -2.42 -3.97
C ILE A 247 3.48 -1.46 -3.37
N SER A 248 4.70 -1.46 -3.92
CA SER A 248 5.66 -0.37 -3.71
C SER A 248 5.17 0.85 -4.48
N THR A 249 4.37 1.68 -3.82
CA THR A 249 4.22 3.07 -4.19
C THR A 249 3.98 3.89 -2.93
N SER A 250 4.80 4.92 -2.75
CA SER A 250 4.52 6.07 -1.91
C SER A 250 3.24 6.76 -2.40
N GLN A 251 2.08 6.25 -2.00
CA GLN A 251 0.83 6.98 -2.10
C GLN A 251 0.51 7.52 -0.72
N ALA A 252 0.45 8.85 -0.63
CA ALA A 252 -0.35 9.50 0.40
C ALA A 252 -1.75 8.86 0.39
N PRO A 253 -2.39 8.71 1.55
CA PRO A 253 -3.69 8.08 1.65
C PRO A 253 -4.64 8.63 0.58
N ILE A 254 -5.35 7.70 -0.07
CA ILE A 254 -6.38 8.00 -1.06
C ILE A 254 -7.32 9.03 -0.44
N GLU A 255 -7.61 10.12 -1.15
CA GLU A 255 -8.44 11.26 -0.72
C GLU A 255 -9.49 10.86 0.33
N ILE A 256 -9.47 11.58 1.46
CA ILE A 256 -10.44 11.51 2.54
C ILE A 256 -11.82 11.73 1.91
N GLN A 257 -12.55 10.64 1.66
CA GLN A 257 -14.00 10.75 1.48
C GLN A 257 -14.58 11.18 2.82
N GLU A 258 -15.69 11.91 2.82
CA GLU A 258 -16.45 12.11 4.06
C GLU A 258 -16.66 10.74 4.71
N LEU A 259 -16.05 10.56 5.88
CA LEU A 259 -16.11 9.30 6.59
C LEU A 259 -17.57 9.08 7.00
N LYS A 260 -18.11 7.94 6.59
CA LYS A 260 -19.37 7.43 7.12
C LYS A 260 -19.29 7.36 8.65
N THR A 261 -20.44 7.38 9.31
CA THR A 261 -20.52 7.23 10.77
C THR A 261 -19.83 5.91 11.22
N LYS A 262 -19.37 5.83 12.48
CA LYS A 262 -18.69 4.62 12.98
C LYS A 262 -19.54 3.35 12.77
N VAL A 263 -20.87 3.44 12.96
CA VAL A 263 -21.83 2.34 12.73
C VAL A 263 -21.87 1.91 11.26
N GLU A 264 -22.02 2.86 10.33
CA GLU A 264 -22.03 2.55 8.89
C GLU A 264 -20.72 1.91 8.42
N ARG A 265 -19.58 2.32 8.99
CA ARG A 265 -18.26 1.71 8.70
C ARG A 265 -18.23 0.24 9.11
N ILE A 266 -18.79 -0.10 10.27
CA ILE A 266 -18.89 -1.48 10.77
C ILE A 266 -19.79 -2.30 9.85
N GLU A 267 -20.97 -1.79 9.49
CA GLU A 267 -21.87 -2.51 8.57
C GLU A 267 -21.25 -2.77 7.20
N VAL A 268 -20.48 -1.82 6.68
CA VAL A 268 -19.73 -1.99 5.42
C VAL A 268 -18.68 -3.08 5.56
N PHE A 269 -17.96 -3.12 6.70
CA PHE A 269 -16.97 -4.15 6.96
C PHE A 269 -17.59 -5.55 7.02
N GLU A 270 -18.69 -5.71 7.76
CA GLU A 270 -19.39 -6.99 7.92
C GLU A 270 -19.89 -7.57 6.58
N LYS A 271 -20.18 -6.70 5.62
CA LYS A 271 -20.64 -7.06 4.27
C LYS A 271 -19.48 -7.13 3.25
N SER A 272 -18.25 -6.85 3.68
CA SER A 272 -17.11 -6.72 2.77
C SER A 272 -16.62 -8.08 2.26
N LYS A 273 -16.29 -8.12 0.95
CA LYS A 273 -15.64 -9.28 0.31
C LYS A 273 -14.22 -9.54 0.85
N VAL A 274 -13.64 -8.58 1.58
CA VAL A 274 -12.34 -8.72 2.27
C VAL A 274 -12.35 -9.88 3.27
N LEU A 275 -13.49 -10.14 3.92
CA LEU A 275 -13.66 -11.25 4.86
C LEU A 275 -13.46 -12.64 4.22
N ASP A 276 -13.60 -12.76 2.90
CA ASP A 276 -13.32 -14.02 2.19
C ASP A 276 -11.85 -14.16 1.78
N LYS A 277 -11.08 -13.07 1.85
CA LYS A 277 -9.67 -13.02 1.42
C LYS A 277 -8.72 -13.14 2.59
N VAL A 278 -9.01 -12.41 3.65
CA VAL A 278 -8.42 -12.60 4.97
C VAL A 278 -9.37 -13.55 5.65
N SER A 279 -8.94 -14.73 6.09
CA SER A 279 -9.78 -15.85 6.55
C SER A 279 -10.56 -15.52 7.84
N ILE A 280 -11.35 -14.45 7.87
CA ILE A 280 -12.02 -13.92 9.05
C ILE A 280 -13.53 -13.86 8.84
N SER A 281 -14.27 -13.96 9.94
CA SER A 281 -15.72 -13.76 9.97
C SER A 281 -16.13 -13.19 11.32
N ILE A 282 -17.31 -12.58 11.40
CA ILE A 282 -17.85 -12.10 12.67
C ILE A 282 -18.09 -13.29 13.60
N ALA A 283 -17.70 -13.14 14.86
CA ALA A 283 -17.93 -14.16 15.87
C ALA A 283 -19.43 -14.40 16.05
N ASN A 284 -19.82 -15.67 16.20
CA ASN A 284 -21.22 -16.06 16.37
C ASN A 284 -21.36 -17.03 17.55
N HIS A 285 -22.58 -17.56 17.73
CA HIS A 285 -22.94 -18.46 18.83
C HIS A 285 -22.08 -19.74 18.94
N THR A 286 -21.30 -20.09 17.91
CA THR A 286 -20.43 -21.28 17.93
C THR A 286 -19.01 -20.99 18.44
N SER A 287 -18.64 -19.72 18.60
CA SER A 287 -17.34 -19.29 19.11
C SER A 287 -17.37 -19.06 20.62
N ASN A 288 -16.20 -19.06 21.25
CA ASN A 288 -16.06 -18.72 22.67
C ASN A 288 -16.61 -17.33 23.02
N TYR A 289 -16.70 -16.42 22.03
CA TYR A 289 -17.26 -15.08 22.20
C TYR A 289 -18.68 -15.08 22.76
N ALA A 290 -19.49 -16.07 22.38
CA ALA A 290 -20.88 -16.19 22.80
C ALA A 290 -21.05 -16.42 24.32
N ASN A 291 -19.99 -16.91 24.97
CA ASN A 291 -19.98 -17.19 26.41
C ASN A 291 -19.29 -16.07 27.21
N MET A 292 -18.82 -15.00 26.57
CA MET A 292 -18.10 -13.93 27.26
C MET A 292 -19.05 -13.02 28.04
N ASN A 293 -18.64 -12.68 29.26
CA ASN A 293 -19.25 -11.63 30.05
C ASN A 293 -18.84 -10.25 29.50
N GLN A 294 -19.84 -9.41 29.21
CA GLN A 294 -19.71 -8.08 28.62
C GLN A 294 -20.25 -6.98 29.55
N SER A 295 -20.26 -7.23 30.85
CA SER A 295 -20.81 -6.28 31.82
C SER A 295 -19.82 -5.13 32.07
N GLY A 296 -20.26 -3.89 31.83
CA GLY A 296 -19.49 -2.69 32.14
C GLY A 296 -18.54 -2.20 31.04
N PHE A 297 -18.53 -2.86 29.87
CA PHE A 297 -17.76 -2.47 28.68
C PHE A 297 -18.43 -3.04 27.43
N ALA A 298 -18.11 -2.49 26.27
CA ALA A 298 -18.54 -3.07 25.00
C ALA A 298 -17.42 -3.91 24.40
N THR A 299 -17.78 -5.01 23.74
CA THR A 299 -16.84 -5.84 22.98
C THR A 299 -17.33 -6.07 21.57
N TYR A 300 -16.39 -6.50 20.73
CA TYR A 300 -16.69 -7.03 19.41
C TYR A 300 -15.79 -8.22 19.13
N GLY A 301 -16.34 -9.27 18.53
CA GLY A 301 -15.65 -10.53 18.27
C GLY A 301 -15.49 -10.81 16.78
N ILE A 302 -14.28 -11.17 16.37
CA ILE A 302 -13.97 -11.66 15.02
C ILE A 302 -13.27 -13.00 15.16
N VAL A 303 -13.59 -13.99 14.33
CA VAL A 303 -12.94 -15.32 14.35
C VAL A 303 -12.18 -15.57 13.06
N ASP A 304 -11.12 -16.38 13.13
CA ASP A 304 -10.57 -17.00 11.92
C ASP A 304 -11.50 -18.12 11.46
N LYS A 305 -11.86 -18.15 10.17
CA LYS A 305 -12.67 -19.24 9.58
C LYS A 305 -12.02 -20.61 9.74
N LYS A 306 -10.69 -20.69 9.90
CA LYS A 306 -9.95 -21.94 10.19
C LYS A 306 -9.95 -22.31 11.67
N ASN A 307 -10.14 -21.33 12.57
CA ASN A 307 -10.14 -21.52 14.01
C ASN A 307 -11.30 -20.73 14.65
N ILE A 308 -12.52 -21.19 14.40
CA ILE A 308 -13.75 -20.50 14.81
C ILE A 308 -13.91 -20.43 16.33
N SER A 309 -13.26 -21.33 17.08
CA SER A 309 -13.45 -21.43 18.52
C SER A 309 -12.79 -20.30 19.30
N VAL A 310 -11.67 -19.74 18.84
CA VAL A 310 -10.90 -18.71 19.56
C VAL A 310 -11.02 -17.36 18.83
N PRO A 311 -11.87 -16.43 19.31
CA PRO A 311 -12.06 -15.13 18.68
C PRO A 311 -10.94 -14.14 19.01
N TYR A 312 -10.71 -13.19 18.12
CA TYR A 312 -10.11 -11.89 18.40
C TYR A 312 -11.15 -11.02 19.11
N VAL A 313 -10.79 -10.46 20.27
CA VAL A 313 -11.70 -9.65 21.09
C VAL A 313 -10.94 -8.50 21.74
N LEU A 314 -11.51 -7.31 21.65
CA LEU A 314 -11.09 -6.12 22.38
C LEU A 314 -12.30 -5.50 23.09
N ALA A 315 -12.04 -4.83 24.21
CA ALA A 315 -13.03 -4.06 24.95
C ALA A 315 -12.83 -2.55 24.78
N SER A 316 -13.92 -1.79 24.80
CA SER A 316 -13.92 -0.32 24.76
C SER A 316 -15.18 0.25 25.44
N THR A 317 -15.26 1.57 25.57
CA THR A 317 -16.38 2.28 26.22
C THR A 317 -17.66 2.23 25.40
N SER A 318 -17.53 2.15 24.07
CA SER A 318 -18.62 2.06 23.11
C SER A 318 -18.46 0.84 22.20
N PHE A 319 -19.60 0.32 21.70
CA PHE A 319 -19.61 -0.80 20.75
C PHE A 319 -18.84 -0.46 19.48
N GLU A 320 -18.99 0.77 19.01
CA GLU A 320 -18.38 1.25 17.79
C GLU A 320 -16.85 1.26 17.87
N GLU A 321 -16.30 1.67 19.02
CA GLU A 321 -14.85 1.65 19.25
C GLU A 321 -14.34 0.22 19.39
N ALA A 322 -15.03 -0.61 20.17
CA ALA A 322 -14.67 -2.01 20.31
C ALA A 322 -14.65 -2.73 18.95
N ALA A 323 -15.65 -2.48 18.11
CA ALA A 323 -15.73 -3.03 16.76
C ALA A 323 -14.58 -2.56 15.87
N LEU A 324 -14.34 -1.26 15.75
CA LEU A 324 -13.26 -0.75 14.91
C LEU A 324 -11.88 -1.19 15.42
N HIS A 325 -11.69 -1.29 16.74
CA HIS A 325 -10.45 -1.77 17.33
C HIS A 325 -10.24 -3.26 17.02
N THR A 326 -11.25 -4.12 17.25
CA THR A 326 -11.16 -5.55 16.93
C THR A 326 -10.98 -5.79 15.43
N ILE A 327 -11.63 -5.00 14.56
CA ILE A 327 -11.44 -5.06 13.10
C ILE A 327 -9.98 -4.80 12.75
N ARG A 328 -9.40 -3.70 13.24
CA ARG A 328 -7.99 -3.36 12.96
C ARG A 328 -7.04 -4.44 13.48
N PHE A 329 -7.24 -4.90 14.72
CA PHE A 329 -6.40 -5.90 15.34
C PHE A 329 -6.47 -7.26 14.64
N SER A 330 -7.67 -7.77 14.38
CA SER A 330 -7.86 -9.06 13.68
C SER A 330 -7.29 -9.04 12.26
N LEU A 331 -7.48 -7.95 11.51
CA LEU A 331 -6.86 -7.77 10.20
C LEU A 331 -5.34 -7.74 10.30
N LYS A 332 -4.78 -6.98 11.24
CA LYS A 332 -3.33 -6.91 11.46
C LYS A 332 -2.76 -8.30 11.75
N SER A 333 -3.28 -8.99 12.77
CA SER A 333 -2.80 -10.33 13.15
C SER A 333 -2.91 -11.35 12.04
N GLN A 334 -3.98 -11.28 11.23
CA GLN A 334 -4.15 -12.19 10.10
C GLN A 334 -3.21 -11.88 8.95
N LEU A 335 -2.99 -10.60 8.64
CA LEU A 335 -2.02 -10.19 7.61
C LEU A 335 -0.58 -10.57 8.01
N GLU A 336 -0.23 -10.41 9.29
CA GLU A 336 1.06 -10.83 9.87
C GLU A 336 1.23 -12.36 9.81
N SER A 337 0.21 -13.12 10.24
CA SER A 337 0.22 -14.59 10.21
C SER A 337 0.38 -15.14 8.80
N LEU A 338 -0.28 -14.53 7.81
CA LEU A 338 -0.26 -15.00 6.42
C LEU A 338 0.98 -14.57 5.64
N ASN A 339 1.50 -13.37 5.89
CA ASN A 339 2.51 -12.74 5.02
C ASN A 339 3.84 -12.43 5.70
N GLY A 340 3.90 -12.55 7.03
CA GLY A 340 5.01 -12.05 7.83
C GLY A 340 5.17 -10.53 7.75
N GLY A 341 6.23 -10.04 8.39
CA GLY A 341 6.54 -8.60 8.51
C GLY A 341 5.59 -7.87 9.46
N THR A 342 5.83 -6.57 9.64
CA THR A 342 5.05 -5.72 10.54
C THR A 342 3.95 -5.02 9.75
N TRP A 343 2.69 -5.16 10.15
CA TRP A 343 1.56 -4.55 9.46
C TRP A 343 0.95 -3.38 10.23
N LEU A 344 0.80 -2.25 9.54
CA LEU A 344 0.01 -1.10 9.93
C LEU A 344 -1.43 -1.28 9.44
N VAL A 345 -2.36 -1.46 10.37
CA VAL A 345 -3.80 -1.41 10.10
C VAL A 345 -4.38 -0.25 10.91
N SER A 346 -4.73 0.85 10.24
CA SER A 346 -5.05 2.13 10.89
C SER A 346 -6.29 2.77 10.30
N ASP A 347 -6.91 3.69 11.07
CA ASP A 347 -7.80 4.69 10.49
C ASP A 347 -6.99 5.61 9.55
N ILE A 348 -7.65 6.20 8.57
CA ILE A 348 -7.05 7.17 7.66
C ILE A 348 -6.56 8.43 8.39
N ASN A 349 -7.25 8.85 9.46
CA ASN A 349 -6.89 10.05 10.22
C ASN A 349 -5.65 9.82 11.09
N ASP A 350 -5.54 8.64 11.69
CA ASP A 350 -4.43 8.30 12.61
C ASP A 350 -3.23 7.70 11.89
N TYR A 351 -3.28 7.60 10.56
CA TYR A 351 -2.29 6.87 9.77
C TYR A 351 -0.86 7.33 10.02
N TYR A 352 -0.61 8.64 10.05
CA TYR A 352 0.73 9.17 10.24
C TYR A 352 1.26 8.89 11.65
N LEU A 353 0.43 9.10 12.68
CA LEU A 353 0.79 8.81 14.06
C LEU A 353 1.10 7.32 14.25
N ASN A 354 0.21 6.44 13.80
CA ASN A 354 0.37 4.99 13.95
C ASN A 354 1.57 4.46 13.15
N LYS A 355 1.86 5.05 11.99
CA LYS A 355 3.08 4.76 11.24
C LYS A 355 4.33 5.14 12.05
N ILE A 356 4.37 6.34 12.62
CA ILE A 356 5.50 6.77 13.44
C ILE A 356 5.67 5.86 14.67
N LEU A 357 4.57 5.48 15.34
CA LEU A 357 4.61 4.57 16.49
C LEU A 357 5.21 3.20 16.14
N ILE A 358 4.88 2.63 14.98
CA ILE A 358 5.51 1.39 14.49
C ILE A 358 7.00 1.62 14.26
N LEU A 359 7.37 2.71 13.59
CA LEU A 359 8.75 3.00 13.25
C LEU A 359 9.63 3.16 14.50
N ILE A 360 9.17 3.90 15.52
CA ILE A 360 9.98 4.13 16.73
C ILE A 360 10.18 2.89 17.61
N GLU A 361 9.48 1.77 17.38
CA GLU A 361 9.79 0.50 18.04
C GLU A 361 11.15 -0.05 17.63
N ASP A 362 11.58 0.22 16.39
CA ASP A 362 12.89 -0.21 15.87
C ASP A 362 14.04 0.71 16.33
N LEU A 363 13.74 1.78 17.08
CA LEU A 363 14.75 2.63 17.70
C LEU A 363 15.23 2.02 19.02
N GLU A 364 16.51 1.64 19.07
CA GLU A 364 17.20 1.30 20.30
C GLU A 364 17.28 2.52 21.22
N GLU A 365 16.37 2.58 22.18
CA GLU A 365 16.29 3.64 23.18
C GLU A 365 16.04 3.04 24.55
N GLU A 366 16.89 3.37 25.53
CA GLU A 366 16.70 2.93 26.91
C GLU A 366 15.58 3.78 27.55
N GLY A 367 14.51 3.10 27.96
CA GLY A 367 13.39 3.75 28.63
C GLY A 367 13.60 3.81 30.16
N LYS A 368 12.96 4.80 30.79
CA LYS A 368 12.92 4.97 32.24
C LYS A 368 11.59 4.48 32.79
N ILE A 369 11.61 3.40 33.56
CA ILE A 369 10.42 2.89 34.25
C ILE A 369 10.14 3.70 35.52
N MET A 370 8.90 4.15 35.65
CA MET A 370 8.44 4.99 36.74
C MET A 370 7.06 4.52 37.20
N LYS A 371 6.85 4.49 38.51
CA LYS A 371 5.54 4.28 39.11
C LYS A 371 4.82 5.62 39.19
N LEU A 372 3.58 5.68 38.71
CA LEU A 372 2.75 6.87 38.92
C LEU A 372 2.27 6.92 40.36
N SER A 373 2.42 8.08 41.01
CA SER A 373 1.90 8.29 42.36
C SER A 373 0.38 8.26 42.41
N ASP A 374 -0.17 7.87 43.55
CA ASP A 374 -1.62 7.87 43.79
C ASP A 374 -2.21 9.28 43.62
N GLU A 375 -1.47 10.32 44.02
CA GLU A 375 -1.90 11.72 43.84
C GLU A 375 -2.10 12.10 42.37
N LEU A 376 -1.21 11.64 41.49
CA LEU A 376 -1.31 11.85 40.04
C LEU A 376 -2.49 11.07 39.45
N LEU A 377 -2.65 9.81 39.87
CA LEU A 377 -3.72 8.93 39.38
C LEU A 377 -5.11 9.42 39.79
N VAL A 378 -5.27 9.89 41.04
CA VAL A 378 -6.55 10.45 41.52
C VAL A 378 -6.96 11.71 40.75
N LYS A 379 -5.98 12.51 40.29
CA LYS A 379 -6.22 13.68 39.44
C LYS A 379 -6.44 13.33 37.97
N ASN A 380 -6.09 12.12 37.54
CA ASN A 380 -6.29 11.66 36.17
C ASN A 380 -7.76 11.24 35.95
N HIS A 381 -8.46 11.93 35.05
CA HIS A 381 -9.88 11.71 34.80
C HIS A 381 -10.22 10.30 34.29
N VAL A 382 -9.34 9.69 33.48
CA VAL A 382 -9.53 8.32 32.99
C VAL A 382 -9.46 7.35 34.17
N TYR A 383 -8.34 7.35 34.91
CA TYR A 383 -8.19 6.46 36.07
C TYR A 383 -9.32 6.66 37.09
N HIS A 384 -9.69 7.91 37.38
CA HIS A 384 -10.76 8.24 38.31
C HIS A 384 -12.12 7.61 37.92
N SER A 385 -12.40 7.51 36.62
CA SER A 385 -13.64 6.91 36.10
C SER A 385 -13.73 5.41 36.35
N TYR A 386 -12.59 4.75 36.54
CA TYR A 386 -12.49 3.29 36.64
C TYR A 386 -11.97 2.77 37.99
N GLN A 387 -11.41 3.63 38.84
CA GLN A 387 -10.73 3.23 40.09
C GLN A 387 -11.58 2.35 41.03
N ASN A 388 -12.91 2.50 41.01
CA ASN A 388 -13.82 1.74 41.87
C ASN A 388 -14.15 0.34 41.32
N ILE A 389 -13.75 0.05 40.08
CA ILE A 389 -14.01 -1.22 39.40
C ILE A 389 -12.84 -2.19 39.62
N PHE A 390 -11.63 -1.67 39.79
CA PHE A 390 -10.41 -2.48 39.90
C PHE A 390 -9.91 -2.55 41.34
N PRO A 391 -9.72 -3.76 41.91
CA PRO A 391 -9.04 -3.89 43.20
C PRO A 391 -7.54 -3.60 43.04
N GLU A 392 -7.04 -2.61 43.78
CA GLU A 392 -5.62 -2.35 44.08
C GLU A 392 -4.64 -2.47 42.90
N VAL A 393 -4.95 -1.80 41.77
CA VAL A 393 -4.04 -1.74 40.62
C VAL A 393 -3.09 -0.55 40.71
N SER A 394 -1.82 -0.78 40.34
CA SER A 394 -0.81 0.29 40.22
C SER A 394 -0.45 0.54 38.76
N ILE A 395 -0.32 1.81 38.37
CA ILE A 395 0.05 2.18 36.99
C ILE A 395 1.52 2.56 36.92
N TYR A 396 2.19 2.02 35.91
CA TYR A 396 3.59 2.29 35.60
C TYR A 396 3.70 2.77 34.16
N ILE A 397 4.73 3.59 33.91
CA ILE A 397 5.13 3.97 32.57
C ILE A 397 6.60 3.64 32.37
N ASN A 398 6.96 3.15 31.20
CA ASN A 398 8.33 3.16 30.71
C ASN A 398 8.46 4.32 29.71
N TYR A 399 9.06 5.42 30.13
CA TYR A 399 9.18 6.63 29.32
C TYR A 399 10.45 6.63 28.49
N PHE A 400 10.32 6.98 27.22
CA PHE A 400 11.39 7.08 26.25
C PHE A 400 11.66 8.57 25.95
N PRO A 401 12.68 9.19 26.58
CA PRO A 401 12.89 10.64 26.54
C PRO A 401 13.27 11.21 25.18
N VAL A 402 13.96 10.42 24.34
CA VAL A 402 14.42 10.83 23.00
C VAL A 402 13.26 10.83 22.03
N THR A 403 12.42 9.79 22.05
CA THR A 403 11.23 9.71 21.18
C THR A 403 10.02 10.42 21.76
N HIS A 404 10.03 10.77 23.05
CA HIS A 404 8.87 11.27 23.79
C HIS A 404 7.67 10.31 23.75
N SER A 405 7.94 9.01 23.84
CA SER A 405 6.91 7.95 23.85
C SER A 405 6.86 7.19 25.18
N TYR A 406 5.84 6.39 25.38
CA TYR A 406 5.61 5.64 26.62
C TYR A 406 5.23 4.20 26.33
N LYS A 407 5.61 3.25 27.17
CA LYS A 407 4.85 1.99 27.34
C LYS A 407 4.12 2.06 28.66
N VAL A 408 2.82 1.77 28.65
CA VAL A 408 1.97 1.84 29.85
C VAL A 408 1.73 0.43 30.38
N TYR A 409 1.83 0.26 31.69
CA TYR A 409 1.66 -1.02 32.35
C TYR A 409 0.71 -0.88 33.54
N LEU A 410 -0.13 -1.88 33.72
CA LEU A 410 -0.97 -2.06 34.88
C LEU A 410 -0.40 -3.24 35.68
N MET A 411 -0.01 -2.99 36.93
CA MET A 411 0.42 -4.05 37.83
C MET A 411 -0.78 -4.52 38.66
N ASP A 412 -1.08 -5.82 38.59
CA ASP A 412 -2.14 -6.45 39.36
C ASP A 412 -1.73 -6.73 40.82
N VAL A 413 -2.67 -7.24 41.62
CA VAL A 413 -2.44 -7.58 43.04
C VAL A 413 -1.46 -8.75 43.22
N GLN A 414 -1.29 -9.58 42.19
CA GLN A 414 -0.31 -10.66 42.14
C GLN A 414 1.08 -10.18 41.66
N LYS A 415 1.25 -8.88 41.41
CA LYS A 415 2.47 -8.24 40.90
C LYS A 415 2.86 -8.65 39.48
N ASN A 416 1.89 -9.06 38.67
CA ASN A 416 2.08 -9.26 37.24
C ASN A 416 1.75 -7.98 36.48
N PHE A 417 2.52 -7.69 35.44
CA PHE A 417 2.33 -6.51 34.60
C PHE A 417 1.48 -6.85 33.39
N PHE A 418 0.35 -6.18 33.23
CA PHE A 418 -0.53 -6.27 32.08
C PHE A 418 -0.29 -5.06 31.16
N SER A 419 -0.10 -5.30 29.87
CA SER A 419 0.20 -4.25 28.88
C SER A 419 -0.08 -4.70 27.45
N HIS A 420 -0.21 -3.73 26.54
CA HIS A 420 -0.08 -3.93 25.10
C HIS A 420 1.38 -4.17 24.66
N GLY A 421 2.36 -3.69 25.44
CA GLY A 421 3.79 -3.87 25.17
C GLY A 421 4.39 -2.96 24.09
N ASN A 422 3.58 -2.12 23.43
CA ASN A 422 4.00 -1.18 22.39
C ASN A 422 4.08 0.26 22.92
N LYS A 423 4.98 1.06 22.34
CA LYS A 423 5.17 2.49 22.53
C LYS A 423 3.91 3.19 22.05
N VAL A 424 3.45 4.14 22.85
CA VAL A 424 2.30 4.99 22.60
C VAL A 424 2.68 6.46 22.75
N PHE A 425 1.92 7.32 22.08
CA PHE A 425 2.04 8.76 22.18
C PHE A 425 1.14 9.33 23.29
N SER A 426 -0.13 8.91 23.32
CA SER A 426 -1.12 9.38 24.29
C SER A 426 -1.21 8.43 25.49
N PHE A 427 -0.80 8.92 26.66
CA PHE A 427 -0.90 8.16 27.92
C PHE A 427 -2.36 7.86 28.29
N ASN A 428 -3.26 8.84 28.16
CA ASN A 428 -4.65 8.70 28.61
C ASN A 428 -5.42 7.69 27.75
N ASP A 429 -5.23 7.70 26.43
CA ASP A 429 -5.93 6.79 25.51
C ASP A 429 -5.47 5.34 25.71
N GLU A 430 -4.16 5.14 25.92
CA GLU A 430 -3.62 3.82 26.26
C GLU A 430 -4.08 3.38 27.65
N LEU A 431 -4.12 4.28 28.64
CA LEU A 431 -4.60 3.96 29.97
C LEU A 431 -6.07 3.49 29.94
N GLU A 432 -6.94 4.19 29.21
CA GLU A 432 -8.35 3.79 29.06
C GLU A 432 -8.46 2.41 28.41
N SER A 433 -7.74 2.20 27.30
CA SER A 433 -7.75 0.94 26.58
C SER A 433 -7.21 -0.21 27.44
N LEU A 434 -6.13 0.03 28.18
CA LEU A 434 -5.50 -0.94 29.07
C LEU A 434 -6.44 -1.35 30.20
N LEU A 435 -7.10 -0.38 30.84
CA LEU A 435 -8.07 -0.63 31.90
C LEU A 435 -9.25 -1.47 31.37
N MET A 436 -9.82 -1.09 30.23
CA MET A 436 -10.98 -1.81 29.64
C MET A 436 -10.62 -3.25 29.24
N ASN A 437 -9.44 -3.45 28.65
CA ASN A 437 -9.01 -4.81 28.27
C ASN A 437 -8.55 -5.64 29.47
N TYR A 438 -8.10 -5.01 30.56
CA TYR A 438 -7.87 -5.69 31.83
C TYR A 438 -9.19 -6.14 32.47
N LEU A 439 -10.24 -5.31 32.42
CA LEU A 439 -11.59 -5.69 32.88
C LEU A 439 -12.17 -6.85 32.07
N LEU A 440 -11.99 -6.82 30.74
CA LEU A 440 -12.34 -7.93 29.85
C LEU A 440 -11.65 -9.22 30.29
N TYR A 441 -10.34 -9.16 30.56
CA TYR A 441 -9.55 -10.28 31.04
C TYR A 441 -10.08 -10.83 32.37
N LEU A 442 -10.27 -9.98 33.37
CA LEU A 442 -10.77 -10.38 34.68
C LEU A 442 -12.17 -11.01 34.60
N SER A 443 -13.04 -10.47 33.76
CA SER A 443 -14.42 -10.95 33.62
C SER A 443 -14.53 -12.26 32.83
N ASN A 444 -13.45 -12.68 32.15
CA ASN A 444 -13.44 -13.78 31.19
C ASN A 444 -12.18 -14.66 31.29
N SER A 445 -11.61 -14.84 32.49
CA SER A 445 -10.35 -15.56 32.69
C SER A 445 -10.36 -17.02 32.18
N ASP A 446 -11.54 -17.64 32.14
CA ASP A 446 -11.71 -19.04 31.73
C ASP A 446 -11.94 -19.19 30.22
N ILE A 447 -12.06 -18.07 29.50
CA ILE A 447 -12.39 -18.04 28.06
C ILE A 447 -11.13 -17.72 27.27
N LYS A 448 -10.83 -18.57 26.27
CA LYS A 448 -9.72 -18.32 25.35
C LYS A 448 -10.13 -17.37 24.23
N TYR A 449 -9.38 -16.30 24.07
CA TYR A 449 -9.48 -15.32 22.98
C TYR A 449 -8.10 -14.74 22.65
N TYR A 450 -7.96 -14.13 21.47
CA TYR A 450 -6.78 -13.37 21.08
C TYR A 450 -6.96 -11.89 21.42
N SER A 451 -5.96 -11.33 22.07
CA SER A 451 -5.84 -9.90 22.40
C SER A 451 -4.36 -9.50 22.31
N PRO A 452 -4.06 -8.25 21.91
CA PRO A 452 -2.71 -7.72 21.98
C PRO A 452 -2.31 -7.38 23.43
N TYR A 453 -3.27 -7.26 24.34
CA TYR A 453 -3.03 -7.02 25.77
C TYR A 453 -2.83 -8.34 26.51
N ASN A 454 -1.68 -8.50 27.16
CA ASN A 454 -1.33 -9.71 27.89
C ASN A 454 -0.46 -9.40 29.10
N PHE A 455 -0.27 -10.38 29.97
CA PHE A 455 0.72 -10.31 31.03
C PHE A 455 2.14 -10.45 30.48
N ASP A 456 3.00 -9.51 30.81
CA ASP A 456 4.43 -9.54 30.54
C ASP A 456 5.19 -10.07 31.76
N TYR A 457 5.74 -11.27 31.61
CA TYR A 457 6.49 -11.98 32.65
C TYR A 457 8.00 -11.72 32.60
N LYS A 458 8.49 -10.94 31.62
CA LYS A 458 9.94 -10.67 31.44
C LYS A 458 10.42 -9.41 32.16
N ILE A 459 9.50 -8.73 32.79
CA ILE A 459 9.71 -7.47 33.46
C ILE A 459 10.25 -7.73 34.87
N ASP A 460 11.54 -7.44 35.09
CA ASP A 460 12.18 -7.49 36.41
C ASP A 460 12.40 -6.05 36.93
N TYR A 461 11.35 -5.44 37.49
CA TYR A 461 11.38 -4.05 37.95
C TYR A 461 11.55 -3.97 39.47
N LEU A 462 12.74 -4.33 39.96
CA LEU A 462 13.06 -4.28 41.39
C LEU A 462 13.42 -2.89 41.92
N ASN A 463 13.55 -1.85 41.09
CA ASN A 463 13.78 -0.46 41.53
C ASN A 463 13.13 0.54 40.57
N TYR A 464 12.13 1.30 41.04
CA TYR A 464 11.44 2.33 40.26
C TYR A 464 11.29 3.64 41.05
N ASP A 465 11.42 4.75 40.34
CA ASP A 465 11.10 6.07 40.89
C ASP A 465 9.57 6.24 40.94
N VAL A 466 9.07 6.83 42.02
CA VAL A 466 7.66 7.27 42.11
C VAL A 466 7.59 8.72 41.62
N VAL A 467 6.75 8.99 40.63
CA VAL A 467 6.59 10.31 40.03
C VAL A 467 5.21 10.91 40.29
N SER A 468 5.19 12.20 40.61
CA SER A 468 3.97 12.98 40.88
C SER A 468 3.42 13.71 39.66
N GLU A 469 4.18 13.74 38.56
CA GLU A 469 3.82 14.39 37.30
C GLU A 469 4.24 13.50 36.13
N LEU A 470 3.44 13.52 35.05
CA LEU A 470 3.84 12.88 33.80
C LEU A 470 5.00 13.66 33.17
N PRO A 471 5.97 12.97 32.55
CA PRO A 471 6.97 13.63 31.71
C PRO A 471 6.32 14.54 30.65
N ASN A 472 7.03 15.59 30.23
CA ASN A 472 6.50 16.61 29.32
C ASN A 472 5.77 16.00 28.12
N GLN A 473 4.47 16.27 28.02
CA GLN A 473 3.68 15.95 26.85
C GLN A 473 4.06 16.92 25.74
N VAL A 474 4.45 16.36 24.60
CA VAL A 474 4.72 17.10 23.37
C VAL A 474 3.49 17.05 22.48
N GLU A 475 3.28 18.06 21.64
CA GLU A 475 2.18 18.02 20.67
C GLU A 475 2.42 16.90 19.64
N GLU A 476 1.34 16.33 19.08
CA GLU A 476 1.43 15.22 18.11
C GLU A 476 2.32 15.59 16.91
N LYS A 477 2.19 16.83 16.45
CA LYS A 477 3.01 17.36 15.35
C LYS A 477 4.50 17.32 15.71
N ASP A 478 4.86 17.81 16.89
CA ASP A 478 6.25 17.85 17.35
C ASP A 478 6.80 16.44 17.59
N PHE A 479 5.98 15.53 18.09
CA PHE A 479 6.31 14.11 18.22
C PHE A 479 6.65 13.47 16.86
N ILE A 480 5.78 13.68 15.86
CA ILE A 480 5.98 13.18 14.50
C ILE A 480 7.24 13.79 13.87
N GLU A 481 7.43 15.11 13.98
CA GLU A 481 8.60 15.80 13.43
C GLU A 481 9.90 15.35 14.10
N ASN A 482 9.90 15.16 15.42
CA ASN A 482 11.04 14.65 16.16
C ASN A 482 11.39 13.22 15.74
N ALA A 483 10.40 12.33 15.63
CA ALA A 483 10.63 10.96 15.17
C ALA A 483 11.21 10.93 13.74
N LEU A 484 10.65 11.71 12.80
CA LEU A 484 11.18 11.81 11.43
C LEU A 484 12.62 12.36 11.40
N LYS A 485 12.93 13.32 12.27
CA LYS A 485 14.29 13.85 12.43
C LYS A 485 15.25 12.78 12.95
N LEU A 486 14.86 12.01 13.97
CA LEU A 486 15.66 10.91 14.53
C LEU A 486 15.93 9.85 13.46
N PHE A 487 14.92 9.47 12.68
CA PHE A 487 15.06 8.53 11.57
C PHE A 487 16.08 8.99 10.52
N LYS A 488 16.08 10.29 10.20
CA LYS A 488 17.06 10.89 9.29
C LYS A 488 18.47 10.94 9.89
N GLN A 489 18.58 11.18 11.21
CA GLN A 489 19.86 11.26 11.90
C GLN A 489 20.51 9.89 12.08
N LEU A 490 19.70 8.87 12.37
CA LEU A 490 20.13 7.49 12.61
C LEU A 490 20.23 6.66 11.32
N ASP A 491 19.96 7.28 10.17
CA ASP A 491 20.01 6.65 8.85
C ASP A 491 19.17 5.36 8.79
N ILE A 492 17.94 5.42 9.31
CA ILE A 492 17.04 4.27 9.31
C ILE A 492 16.16 4.33 8.05
N ARG A 493 16.17 3.25 7.27
CA ARG A 493 15.26 3.10 6.13
C ARG A 493 14.03 2.34 6.56
N TYR A 494 12.91 2.72 5.97
CA TYR A 494 11.73 1.87 5.96
C TYR A 494 11.14 1.86 4.56
N ASP A 495 10.64 0.70 4.17
CA ASP A 495 9.84 0.52 2.98
C ASP A 495 8.38 0.33 3.38
N GLU A 496 7.51 1.00 2.65
CA GLU A 496 6.07 0.95 2.88
C GLU A 496 5.33 0.45 1.65
N PHE A 497 4.27 -0.28 1.94
CA PHE A 497 3.95 -1.43 1.15
C PHE A 497 2.44 -1.67 1.27
N VAL A 498 1.68 -1.15 0.31
CA VAL A 498 0.22 -1.10 0.41
C VAL A 498 -0.39 -2.47 0.10
N TRP A 499 -1.40 -2.87 0.89
CA TRP A 499 -2.18 -4.06 0.59
C TRP A 499 -2.94 -3.88 -0.72
N ASP A 500 -2.90 -4.86 -1.63
CA ASP A 500 -3.53 -4.78 -2.95
C ASP A 500 -5.06 -4.57 -2.89
N ARG A 501 -5.66 -4.90 -1.74
CA ARG A 501 -7.08 -4.76 -1.39
C ARG A 501 -7.39 -3.60 -0.45
N GLU A 502 -6.43 -2.74 -0.11
CA GLU A 502 -6.67 -1.56 0.75
C GLU A 502 -7.87 -0.72 0.24
N PHE A 503 -8.03 -0.61 -1.08
CA PHE A 503 -9.17 0.08 -1.69
C PHE A 503 -10.55 -0.48 -1.29
N GLU A 504 -10.65 -1.79 -1.05
CA GLU A 504 -11.89 -2.44 -0.61
C GLU A 504 -12.26 -2.10 0.85
N LEU A 505 -11.29 -1.56 1.61
CA LEU A 505 -11.49 -1.06 2.98
C LEU A 505 -11.68 0.45 3.05
N ARG A 506 -11.64 1.16 1.90
CA ARG A 506 -11.78 2.63 1.86
C ARG A 506 -13.10 3.09 2.49
N GLU A 507 -14.20 2.40 2.22
CA GLU A 507 -15.51 2.73 2.80
C GLU A 507 -15.63 2.38 4.29
N VAL A 508 -14.77 1.49 4.79
CA VAL A 508 -14.61 1.19 6.22
C VAL A 508 -13.72 2.25 6.89
N GLY A 509 -13.04 3.10 6.12
CA GLY A 509 -12.07 4.08 6.63
C GLY A 509 -10.82 3.43 7.22
N VAL A 510 -10.44 2.24 6.74
CA VAL A 510 -9.27 1.49 7.23
C VAL A 510 -8.23 1.37 6.12
N LEU A 511 -6.97 1.60 6.48
CA LEU A 511 -5.79 1.42 5.65
C LEU A 511 -4.99 0.21 6.15
N CYS A 512 -4.38 -0.54 5.23
CA CYS A 512 -3.62 -1.74 5.54
C CYS A 512 -2.31 -1.73 4.75
N ARG A 513 -1.19 -1.61 5.45
CA ARG A 513 0.13 -1.49 4.84
C ARG A 513 1.16 -2.28 5.61
N ARG A 514 2.05 -2.98 4.92
CA ARG A 514 3.25 -3.54 5.53
C ARG A 514 4.29 -2.44 5.68
N ILE A 515 5.06 -2.49 6.76
CA ILE A 515 6.20 -1.63 7.01
C ILE A 515 7.38 -2.55 7.27
N ASP A 516 8.38 -2.47 6.40
CA ASP A 516 9.63 -3.21 6.55
C ASP A 516 10.74 -2.20 6.93
N VAL A 517 11.35 -2.36 8.10
CA VAL A 517 12.40 -1.46 8.60
C VAL A 517 13.77 -2.12 8.46
N GLY A 518 14.79 -1.35 8.03
CA GLY A 518 16.15 -1.82 7.78
C GLY A 518 17.22 -0.73 7.94
N SER A 519 18.50 -1.14 7.91
CA SER A 519 19.67 -0.24 8.00
C SER A 519 20.39 -0.10 6.64
N TYR A 520 21.15 0.97 6.42
CA TYR A 520 21.87 1.20 5.15
C TYR A 520 23.06 0.24 4.91
N ASP A 521 23.55 -0.44 5.95
CA ASP A 521 24.80 -1.21 5.93
C ASP A 521 24.62 -2.75 5.86
N LYS A 522 23.42 -3.26 5.53
CA LYS A 522 23.18 -4.70 5.32
C LYS A 522 22.32 -5.02 4.11
#